data_AF-A0A933F7F4-F1
#
_entry.id   AF-A0A933F7F4-F1
#
_cell.length_a   1.000
_cell.length_b   1.000
_cell.length_c   1.000
_cell.angle_alpha   90.00
_cell.angle_beta   90.00
_cell.angle_gamma   90.00
#
_symmetry.space_group_name_H-M   'P 1'
#
loop_
_entity.id
_entity.type
_entity.pdbx_description
1 polymer ?
#
loop_
_entity_poly.entity_id
_entity_poly.type
_entity_poly.pdbx_seq_one_letter_code
_entity_poly.pdbx_strand_id
1 'polypeptide(L)'
;FCVLPLPPAAVYLAVKSGAFAFPPHGRVFFYLQPFLFICAAAGARALTAKIAAFAGARSPAMAPARTAAHILFGALFVPLAICAAQDLKNNYYPERAGREPLHKVLEFVKTLGPWDLFLTSNGPHVEFYLYGADEMRRRVNNIVDQGELGGIYFLERRRGNQSDVDRTVREGVEYLELKDYSQVNPLGRGPEPLRLPAALVEPVARFDNLVIRRIKPQHIKKAYSLKTPGDMDRWLISAESPAHLESFRTASGAQPVLAFNGSIVLLSKLPREAEKDGFDLNVNFLTARTQEDQAVAYLNGVVREGNVVFNASWMANAWTLDHPYGGNIFRREWRPAIFFSDIGSSSEVVQAHQDDPGAPGALRGLLSYRITMTDEELRKTKDGP
;
A
#
# COMPACT_ATOMS: atom_id res chain seq x y z
N PHE A 1 -17.71 -36.12 3.88
CA PHE A 1 -16.55 -35.34 4.35
C PHE A 1 -16.51 -35.32 5.86
N CYS A 2 -15.56 -36.05 6.46
CA CYS A 2 -15.31 -36.05 7.90
C CYS A 2 -14.58 -34.76 8.28
N VAL A 3 -15.31 -33.71 8.65
CA VAL A 3 -14.73 -32.57 9.37
C VAL A 3 -14.70 -32.97 10.84
N LEU A 4 -13.60 -33.59 11.27
CA LEU A 4 -13.32 -33.74 12.69
C LEU A 4 -13.31 -32.32 13.30
N PRO A 5 -13.96 -32.05 14.45
CA PRO A 5 -13.85 -30.79 15.18
C PRO A 5 -12.45 -30.57 15.80
N LEU A 6 -11.59 -31.58 15.70
CA LEU A 6 -10.27 -31.65 16.34
C LEU A 6 -9.17 -30.76 15.72
N PRO A 7 -9.10 -30.46 14.40
CA PRO A 7 -7.97 -29.69 13.87
C PRO A 7 -7.88 -28.26 14.43
N PRO A 8 -8.97 -27.47 14.52
CA PRO A 8 -8.93 -26.13 15.11
C PRO A 8 -8.52 -26.09 16.59
N ALA A 9 -9.14 -26.95 17.40
CA ALA A 9 -8.90 -26.99 18.84
C ALA A 9 -7.53 -27.60 19.18
N ALA A 10 -7.10 -28.63 18.44
CA ALA A 10 -5.77 -29.21 18.59
C ALA A 10 -4.68 -28.22 18.15
N VAL A 11 -4.90 -27.44 17.09
CA VAL A 11 -3.97 -26.39 16.66
C VAL A 11 -3.90 -25.26 17.69
N TYR A 12 -5.03 -24.81 18.26
CA TYR A 12 -5.04 -23.81 19.35
C TYR A 12 -4.32 -24.33 20.62
N LEU A 13 -4.61 -25.57 21.04
CA LEU A 13 -3.97 -26.20 22.21
C LEU A 13 -2.48 -26.45 21.99
N ALA A 14 -2.07 -26.92 20.80
CA ALA A 14 -0.68 -27.13 20.43
C ALA A 14 0.12 -25.81 20.35
N VAL A 15 -0.51 -24.71 19.96
CA VAL A 15 0.10 -23.38 20.01
C VAL A 15 0.25 -22.89 21.46
N LYS A 16 -0.78 -23.05 22.31
CA LYS A 16 -0.70 -22.68 23.73
C LYS A 16 0.28 -23.54 24.54
N SER A 17 0.46 -24.81 24.17
CA SER A 17 1.43 -25.70 24.82
C SER A 17 2.87 -25.51 24.34
N GLY A 18 3.13 -24.59 23.41
CA GLY A 18 4.46 -24.32 22.86
C GLY A 18 4.98 -25.41 21.92
N ALA A 19 4.10 -26.29 21.40
CA ALA A 19 4.50 -27.39 20.54
C ALA A 19 4.94 -26.95 19.12
N PHE A 20 4.70 -25.68 18.75
CA PHE A 20 5.20 -25.08 17.52
C PHE A 20 6.34 -24.10 17.83
N ALA A 21 7.49 -24.29 17.17
CA ALA A 21 8.68 -23.43 17.31
C ALA A 21 8.43 -21.97 16.87
N PHE A 22 7.43 -21.75 16.01
CA PHE A 22 6.95 -20.43 15.61
C PHE A 22 5.41 -20.46 15.67
N PRO A 23 4.77 -19.88 16.69
CA PRO A 23 3.32 -19.73 16.66
C PRO A 23 2.95 -18.93 15.40
N PRO A 24 1.93 -19.35 14.63
CA PRO A 24 1.38 -18.52 13.55
C PRO A 24 1.17 -17.10 14.08
N HIS A 25 1.65 -16.10 13.34
CA HIS A 25 1.54 -14.69 13.72
C HIS A 25 0.10 -14.43 14.22
N GLY A 26 -0.09 -13.83 15.40
CA GLY A 26 -1.40 -13.78 16.08
C GLY A 26 -2.58 -13.26 15.23
N ARG A 27 -2.29 -12.58 14.13
CA ARG A 27 -3.21 -12.18 13.05
C ARG A 27 -3.91 -13.37 12.39
N VAL A 28 -3.21 -14.47 12.11
CA VAL A 28 -3.77 -15.68 11.46
C VAL A 28 -4.84 -16.32 12.32
N PHE A 29 -4.61 -16.46 13.63
CA PHE A 29 -5.60 -17.01 14.56
C PHE A 29 -6.82 -16.11 14.72
N PHE A 30 -6.64 -14.79 14.73
CA PHE A 30 -7.74 -13.84 14.82
C PHE A 30 -8.64 -13.85 13.57
N TYR A 31 -8.06 -13.91 12.36
CA TYR A 31 -8.85 -13.99 11.13
C TYR A 31 -9.54 -15.36 10.96
N LEU A 32 -8.90 -16.41 11.45
CA LEU A 32 -9.47 -17.74 11.42
C LEU A 32 -10.45 -17.99 12.57
N GLN A 33 -10.47 -17.20 13.65
CA GLN A 33 -11.32 -17.42 14.82
C GLN A 33 -12.80 -17.66 14.50
N PRO A 34 -13.47 -16.85 13.64
CA PRO A 34 -14.85 -17.12 13.22
C PRO A 34 -14.97 -18.48 12.52
N PHE A 35 -14.02 -18.83 11.65
CA PHE A 35 -13.97 -20.11 10.96
C PHE A 35 -13.67 -21.27 11.92
N LEU A 36 -12.76 -21.12 12.87
CA LEU A 36 -12.44 -22.12 13.89
C LEU A 36 -13.66 -22.37 14.78
N PHE A 37 -14.41 -21.32 15.16
CA PHE A 37 -15.64 -21.42 15.94
C PHE A 37 -16.76 -22.10 15.16
N ILE A 38 -16.99 -21.70 13.90
CA ILE A 38 -17.98 -22.33 13.00
C ILE A 38 -17.63 -23.80 12.75
N CYS A 39 -16.35 -24.11 12.50
CA CYS A 39 -15.87 -25.48 12.28
C CYS A 39 -16.01 -26.32 13.55
N ALA A 40 -15.71 -25.77 14.73
CA ALA A 40 -15.90 -26.48 15.99
C ALA A 40 -17.39 -26.78 16.27
N ALA A 41 -18.28 -25.80 16.05
CA ALA A 41 -19.72 -25.97 16.20
C ALA A 41 -20.29 -26.96 15.16
N ALA A 42 -19.84 -26.89 13.91
CA ALA A 42 -20.26 -27.80 12.84
C ALA A 42 -19.76 -29.23 13.09
N GLY A 43 -18.51 -29.41 13.50
CA GLY A 43 -17.94 -30.71 13.85
C GLY A 43 -18.61 -31.32 15.09
N ALA A 44 -18.96 -30.50 16.09
CA ALA A 44 -19.74 -30.94 17.24
C ALA A 44 -21.16 -31.40 16.88
N ARG A 45 -21.85 -30.66 16.01
CA ARG A 45 -23.17 -31.04 15.48
C ARG A 45 -23.09 -32.35 14.69
N ALA A 46 -22.04 -32.53 13.88
CA ALA A 46 -21.84 -33.77 13.13
C ALA A 46 -21.54 -34.97 14.05
N LEU A 47 -20.76 -34.77 15.11
CA LEU A 47 -20.45 -35.81 16.09
C LEU A 47 -21.70 -36.22 16.89
N THR A 48 -22.48 -35.26 17.38
CA THR A 48 -23.75 -35.53 18.08
C THR A 48 -24.75 -36.24 17.18
N ALA A 49 -24.85 -35.86 15.91
CA ALA A 49 -25.68 -36.56 14.94
C ALA A 49 -25.21 -38.00 14.69
N LYS A 50 -23.90 -38.24 14.61
CA LYS A 50 -23.34 -39.59 14.46
C LYS A 50 -23.55 -40.45 15.69
N ILE A 51 -23.35 -39.92 16.90
CA ILE A 51 -23.65 -40.62 18.16
C ILE A 51 -25.14 -40.97 18.23
N ALA A 52 -26.02 -40.04 17.84
CA ALA A 52 -27.46 -40.28 17.80
C ALA A 52 -27.88 -41.32 16.75
N ALA A 53 -27.16 -41.43 15.63
CA ALA A 53 -27.39 -42.43 14.59
C ALA A 53 -26.85 -43.81 14.99
N PHE A 54 -25.65 -43.87 15.57
CA PHE A 54 -25.02 -45.11 16.05
C PHE A 54 -25.79 -45.72 17.22
N ALA A 55 -26.43 -44.88 18.04
CA ALA A 55 -27.26 -45.30 19.16
C ALA A 55 -28.69 -45.75 18.77
N GLY A 56 -29.02 -45.88 17.49
CA GLY A 56 -30.34 -46.31 17.02
C GLY A 56 -31.42 -45.26 17.32
N ALA A 57 -31.69 -44.38 16.36
CA ALA A 57 -32.66 -43.31 16.54
C ALA A 57 -34.08 -43.86 16.77
N ARG A 58 -34.58 -43.71 18.02
CA ARG A 58 -36.00 -43.74 18.49
C ARG A 58 -36.35 -44.75 19.62
N SER A 59 -35.40 -45.29 20.38
CA SER A 59 -35.76 -46.02 21.62
C SER A 59 -35.88 -45.08 22.84
N PRO A 60 -37.01 -45.06 23.57
CA PRO A 60 -37.19 -44.26 24.79
C PRO A 60 -36.26 -44.69 25.95
N ALA A 61 -35.70 -45.91 25.90
CA ALA A 61 -34.76 -46.42 26.91
C ALA A 61 -33.37 -45.74 26.88
N MET A 62 -33.08 -44.93 25.85
CA MET A 62 -31.78 -44.31 25.62
C MET A 62 -31.79 -42.77 25.77
N ALA A 63 -32.89 -42.21 26.30
CA ALA A 63 -32.94 -40.80 26.73
C ALA A 63 -31.76 -40.39 27.63
N PRO A 64 -31.29 -41.22 28.60
CA PRO A 64 -30.16 -40.87 29.45
C PRO A 64 -28.83 -40.72 28.68
N ALA A 65 -28.61 -41.52 27.63
CA ALA A 65 -27.38 -41.48 26.84
C ALA A 65 -27.28 -40.23 25.95
N ARG A 66 -28.41 -39.75 25.40
CA ARG A 66 -28.46 -38.46 24.71
C ARG A 66 -28.22 -37.30 25.66
N THR A 67 -28.86 -37.33 26.83
CA THR A 67 -28.66 -36.35 27.88
C THR A 67 -27.21 -36.34 28.34
N ALA A 68 -26.59 -37.51 28.55
CA ALA A 68 -25.18 -37.63 28.88
C ALA A 68 -24.25 -37.07 27.79
N ALA A 69 -24.55 -37.31 26.51
CA ALA A 69 -23.79 -36.72 25.40
C ALA A 69 -23.92 -35.18 25.33
N HIS A 70 -25.10 -34.64 25.64
CA HIS A 70 -25.32 -33.19 25.72
C HIS A 70 -24.64 -32.57 26.94
N ILE A 71 -24.64 -33.28 28.07
CA ILE A 71 -23.91 -32.89 29.29
C ILE A 71 -22.41 -32.90 29.03
N LEU A 72 -21.87 -33.96 28.41
CA LEU A 72 -20.45 -34.05 28.07
C LEU A 72 -20.05 -32.97 27.06
N PHE A 73 -20.92 -32.67 26.10
CA PHE A 73 -20.75 -31.56 25.16
C PHE A 73 -20.73 -30.20 25.87
N GLY A 74 -21.69 -29.94 26.75
CA GLY A 74 -21.70 -28.73 27.58
C GLY A 74 -20.46 -28.64 28.47
N ALA A 75 -20.07 -29.73 29.11
CA ALA A 75 -18.92 -29.80 30.02
C ALA A 75 -17.57 -29.61 29.31
N LEU A 76 -17.45 -29.93 28.02
CA LEU A 76 -16.21 -29.73 27.25
C LEU A 76 -16.22 -28.40 26.48
N PHE A 77 -17.32 -28.08 25.80
CA PHE A 77 -17.38 -26.92 24.90
C PHE A 77 -17.57 -25.60 25.65
N VAL A 78 -18.35 -25.58 26.73
CA VAL A 78 -18.62 -24.35 27.50
C VAL A 78 -17.34 -23.84 28.18
N PRO A 79 -16.52 -24.66 28.86
CA PRO A 79 -15.25 -24.18 29.40
C PRO A 79 -14.27 -23.70 28.32
N LEU A 80 -14.19 -24.40 27.19
CA LEU A 80 -13.36 -23.98 26.05
C LEU A 80 -13.82 -22.62 25.50
N ALA A 81 -15.12 -22.40 25.36
CA ALA A 81 -15.69 -21.13 24.91
C ALA A 81 -15.46 -20.00 25.94
N ILE A 82 -15.59 -20.30 27.24
CA ILE A 82 -15.31 -19.34 28.33
C ILE A 82 -13.82 -18.97 28.34
N CYS A 83 -12.92 -19.95 28.27
CA CYS A 83 -11.47 -19.72 28.21
C CYS A 83 -11.11 -18.90 26.96
N ALA A 84 -11.66 -19.23 25.79
CA ALA A 84 -11.44 -18.45 24.57
C ALA A 84 -11.98 -17.02 24.67
N ALA A 85 -13.14 -16.82 25.29
CA ALA A 85 -13.73 -15.50 25.50
C ALA A 85 -12.93 -14.68 26.53
N GLN A 86 -12.40 -15.31 27.58
CA GLN A 86 -11.52 -14.68 28.56
C GLN A 86 -10.16 -14.32 27.95
N ASP A 87 -9.57 -15.21 27.16
CA ASP A 87 -8.32 -14.96 26.42
C ASP A 87 -8.51 -13.81 25.41
N LEU A 88 -9.65 -13.79 24.73
CA LEU A 88 -10.07 -12.66 23.89
C LEU A 88 -10.19 -11.37 24.69
N LYS A 89 -10.90 -11.37 25.81
CA LYS A 89 -11.16 -10.17 26.62
C LYS A 89 -9.91 -9.65 27.35
N ASN A 90 -9.04 -10.54 27.81
CA ASN A 90 -7.95 -10.18 28.72
C ASN A 90 -6.62 -10.02 27.98
N ASN A 91 -6.40 -10.73 26.87
CA ASN A 91 -5.14 -10.68 26.14
C ASN A 91 -5.29 -9.97 24.79
N TYR A 92 -6.25 -10.37 23.96
CA TYR A 92 -6.35 -9.85 22.59
C TYR A 92 -7.13 -8.52 22.47
N TYR A 93 -8.17 -8.31 23.28
CA TYR A 93 -9.00 -7.10 23.26
C TYR A 93 -8.27 -5.87 23.81
N PRO A 94 -7.52 -5.94 24.93
CA PRO A 94 -6.72 -4.82 25.41
C PRO A 94 -5.56 -4.50 24.47
N GLU A 95 -4.95 -5.53 23.86
CA GLU A 95 -3.96 -5.36 22.78
C GLU A 95 -4.55 -4.61 21.59
N ARG A 96 -5.84 -4.80 21.27
CA ARG A 96 -6.55 -4.10 20.19
C ARG A 96 -7.07 -2.72 20.60
N ALA A 97 -7.52 -2.55 21.83
CA ALA A 97 -7.99 -1.26 22.37
C ALA A 97 -6.84 -0.28 22.61
N GLY A 98 -5.63 -0.80 22.88
CA GLY A 98 -4.39 -0.03 22.90
C GLY A 98 -3.72 0.15 21.54
N ARG A 99 -4.33 -0.30 20.43
CA ARG A 99 -3.82 -0.04 19.07
C ARG A 99 -4.09 1.39 18.66
N GLU A 100 -3.27 1.82 17.71
CA GLU A 100 -3.36 3.13 17.08
C GLU A 100 -4.76 3.33 16.49
N PRO A 101 -5.31 4.55 16.56
CA PRO A 101 -6.68 4.83 16.15
C PRO A 101 -6.83 4.89 14.61
N LEU A 102 -6.39 3.86 13.88
CA LEU A 102 -6.45 3.78 12.42
C LEU A 102 -7.89 3.81 11.89
N HIS A 103 -8.88 3.44 12.70
CA HIS A 103 -10.29 3.65 12.37
C HIS A 103 -10.61 5.14 12.15
N LYS A 104 -10.02 6.06 12.94
CA LYS A 104 -10.16 7.51 12.75
C LYS A 104 -9.43 7.98 11.50
N VAL A 105 -8.28 7.37 11.17
CA VAL A 105 -7.60 7.63 9.89
C VAL A 105 -8.48 7.21 8.71
N LEU A 106 -9.14 6.06 8.79
CA LEU A 106 -10.06 5.60 7.75
C LEU A 106 -11.29 6.49 7.62
N GLU A 107 -11.85 6.95 8.75
CA GLU A 107 -12.92 7.95 8.75
C GLU A 107 -12.47 9.26 8.09
N PHE A 108 -11.27 9.76 8.43
CA PHE A 108 -10.69 10.92 7.75
C PHE A 108 -10.53 10.69 6.25
N VAL A 109 -9.98 9.54 5.84
CA VAL A 109 -9.79 9.18 4.43
C VAL A 109 -11.11 9.18 3.65
N LYS A 110 -12.23 8.77 4.26
CA LYS A 110 -13.55 8.84 3.64
C LYS A 110 -14.04 10.27 3.39
N THR A 111 -13.52 11.26 4.09
CA THR A 111 -13.87 12.68 3.88
C THR A 111 -13.09 13.33 2.72
N LEU A 112 -12.01 12.69 2.26
CA LEU A 112 -11.16 13.20 1.19
C LEU A 112 -11.89 13.15 -0.17
N GLY A 113 -11.62 14.13 -1.04
CA GLY A 113 -12.19 14.22 -2.38
C GLY A 113 -11.65 13.15 -3.34
N PRO A 114 -12.34 12.82 -4.45
CA PRO A 114 -12.02 11.65 -5.28
C PRO A 114 -10.65 11.69 -5.98
N TRP A 115 -9.99 12.86 -6.00
CA TRP A 115 -8.65 13.08 -6.57
C TRP A 115 -7.58 13.37 -5.50
N ASP A 116 -7.93 13.32 -4.21
CA ASP A 116 -6.97 13.46 -3.12
C ASP A 116 -6.12 12.20 -2.99
N LEU A 117 -4.80 12.39 -2.86
CA LEU A 117 -3.83 11.33 -2.67
C LEU A 117 -3.50 11.19 -1.18
N PHE A 118 -3.60 9.99 -0.62
CA PHE A 118 -3.21 9.71 0.75
C PHE A 118 -2.14 8.61 0.80
N LEU A 119 -1.04 8.88 1.50
CA LEU A 119 0.17 8.06 1.52
C LEU A 119 0.52 7.61 2.93
N THR A 120 1.09 6.42 3.03
CA THR A 120 1.50 5.80 4.29
C THR A 120 2.89 5.18 4.15
N SER A 121 3.73 5.30 5.17
CA SER A 121 4.99 4.55 5.30
C SER A 121 4.76 3.04 5.43
N ASN A 122 5.84 2.24 5.35
CA ASN A 122 5.77 0.80 5.65
C ASN A 122 5.50 0.48 7.14
N GLY A 123 5.51 1.44 8.07
CA GLY A 123 5.12 1.16 9.46
C GLY A 123 3.62 0.78 9.61
N PRO A 124 2.69 1.69 9.27
CA PRO A 124 1.25 1.51 9.41
C PRO A 124 0.59 0.70 8.27
N HIS A 125 1.34 0.31 7.22
CA HIS A 125 0.77 -0.24 5.99
C HIS A 125 -0.09 -1.50 6.17
N VAL A 126 0.27 -2.46 7.03
CA VAL A 126 -0.49 -3.74 7.11
C VAL A 126 -1.93 -3.51 7.55
N GLU A 127 -2.11 -2.57 8.49
CA GLU A 127 -3.44 -2.28 9.05
C GLU A 127 -4.20 -1.30 8.16
N PHE A 128 -3.53 -0.34 7.54
CA PHE A 128 -4.16 0.54 6.56
C PHE A 128 -4.59 -0.20 5.29
N TYR A 129 -3.79 -1.16 4.82
CA TYR A 129 -4.07 -1.99 3.65
C TYR A 129 -5.44 -2.67 3.73
N LEU A 130 -5.71 -3.33 4.86
CA LEU A 130 -6.91 -4.15 5.07
C LEU A 130 -8.23 -3.36 4.94
N TYR A 131 -8.18 -2.04 5.10
CA TYR A 131 -9.37 -1.22 5.16
C TYR A 131 -9.40 -0.07 4.15
N GLY A 132 -8.25 0.36 3.63
CA GLY A 132 -8.12 1.55 2.80
C GLY A 132 -7.57 1.32 1.39
N ALA A 133 -6.93 0.18 1.09
CA ALA A 133 -6.19 0.01 -0.16
C ALA A 133 -7.05 0.11 -1.43
N ASP A 134 -8.29 -0.41 -1.41
CA ASP A 134 -9.20 -0.31 -2.56
C ASP A 134 -9.56 1.16 -2.86
N GLU A 135 -9.87 1.92 -1.81
CA GLU A 135 -10.20 3.33 -1.90
C GLU A 135 -9.00 4.16 -2.38
N MET A 136 -7.79 3.87 -1.88
CA MET A 136 -6.56 4.52 -2.34
C MET A 136 -6.32 4.28 -3.81
N ARG A 137 -6.46 3.02 -4.25
CA ARG A 137 -6.29 2.68 -5.65
C ARG A 137 -7.32 3.38 -6.54
N ARG A 138 -8.59 3.42 -6.10
CA ARG A 138 -9.64 4.13 -6.83
C ARG A 138 -9.28 5.60 -7.04
N ARG A 139 -8.76 6.28 -6.00
CA ARG A 139 -8.28 7.67 -6.11
C ARG A 139 -7.12 7.81 -7.08
N VAL A 140 -6.13 6.92 -7.01
CA VAL A 140 -5.00 6.96 -7.95
C VAL A 140 -5.46 6.73 -9.39
N ASN A 141 -6.37 5.79 -9.62
CA ASN A 141 -6.97 5.58 -10.94
C ASN A 141 -7.74 6.83 -11.39
N ASN A 142 -8.52 7.48 -10.52
CA ASN A 142 -9.20 8.73 -10.86
C ASN A 142 -8.21 9.84 -11.23
N ILE A 143 -7.11 9.97 -10.47
CA ILE A 143 -6.04 10.95 -10.73
C ILE A 143 -5.43 10.70 -12.10
N VAL A 144 -5.09 9.45 -12.42
CA VAL A 144 -4.52 9.04 -13.70
C VAL A 144 -5.51 9.23 -14.86
N ASP A 145 -6.76 8.83 -14.67
CA ASP A 145 -7.78 8.84 -15.71
C ASP A 145 -8.19 10.28 -16.06
N GLN A 146 -8.42 11.13 -15.06
CA GLN A 146 -8.82 12.52 -15.27
C GLN A 146 -7.63 13.46 -15.48
N GLY A 147 -6.44 13.07 -15.02
CA GLY A 147 -5.26 13.93 -14.99
C GLY A 147 -5.43 15.11 -14.04
N GLU A 148 -6.12 14.91 -12.92
CA GLU A 148 -6.38 15.90 -11.86
C GLU A 148 -5.86 15.36 -10.52
N LEU A 149 -5.22 16.21 -9.74
CA LEU A 149 -4.69 15.88 -8.41
C LEU A 149 -5.19 16.91 -7.42
N GLY A 150 -5.84 16.43 -6.36
CA GLY A 150 -6.29 17.24 -5.23
C GLY A 150 -5.15 17.48 -4.24
N GLY A 151 -5.46 17.35 -2.94
CA GLY A 151 -4.47 17.40 -1.88
C GLY A 151 -3.62 16.13 -1.82
N ILE A 152 -2.34 16.29 -1.48
CA ILE A 152 -1.44 15.19 -1.14
C ILE A 152 -1.32 15.13 0.37
N TYR A 153 -1.66 13.99 0.95
CA TYR A 153 -1.66 13.74 2.39
C TYR A 153 -0.71 12.59 2.72
N PHE A 154 -0.07 12.66 3.87
CA PHE A 154 0.74 11.56 4.39
C PHE A 154 0.51 11.35 5.88
N LEU A 155 0.51 10.07 6.28
CA LEU A 155 0.36 9.64 7.66
C LEU A 155 1.73 9.56 8.34
N GLU A 156 1.94 10.41 9.34
CA GLU A 156 3.05 10.30 10.28
C GLU A 156 2.61 9.45 11.47
N ARG A 157 3.33 8.36 11.71
CA ARG A 157 3.17 7.52 12.90
C ARG A 157 4.28 7.82 13.90
N ARG A 158 3.91 7.94 15.18
CA ARG A 158 4.84 8.10 16.31
C ARG A 158 4.63 6.95 17.29
N ARG A 159 5.68 6.31 17.78
CA ARG A 159 5.58 5.25 18.80
C ARG A 159 6.69 5.42 19.82
N GLY A 160 6.36 5.97 20.98
CA GLY A 160 7.36 6.36 21.98
C GLY A 160 8.32 7.39 21.38
N ASN A 161 9.62 7.07 21.37
CA ASN A 161 10.67 7.92 20.80
C ASN A 161 10.92 7.67 19.30
N GLN A 162 10.23 6.72 18.67
CA GLN A 162 10.39 6.41 17.25
C GLN A 162 9.30 7.10 16.44
N SER A 163 9.66 7.67 15.30
CA SER A 163 8.70 8.17 14.31
C SER A 163 9.11 7.74 12.91
N ASP A 164 8.11 7.53 12.08
CA ASP A 164 8.29 7.31 10.64
C ASP A 164 8.72 8.61 9.92
N VAL A 165 8.78 9.73 10.64
CA VAL A 165 9.26 11.03 10.15
C VAL A 165 10.30 11.58 11.11
N ASP A 166 11.53 11.74 10.63
CA ASP A 166 12.55 12.48 11.36
C ASP A 166 12.52 13.96 11.00
N ARG A 167 12.99 14.80 11.93
CA ARG A 167 13.19 16.22 11.68
C ARG A 167 14.68 16.50 11.63
N THR A 168 15.14 17.10 10.54
CA THR A 168 16.53 17.49 10.36
C THR A 168 16.61 18.95 9.94
N VAL A 169 17.68 19.65 10.35
CA VAL A 169 17.93 21.03 9.90
C VAL A 169 19.12 20.99 8.95
N ARG A 170 18.95 21.54 7.76
CA ARG A 170 20.00 21.66 6.75
C ARG A 170 20.06 23.08 6.25
N GLU A 171 21.25 23.68 6.32
CA GLU A 171 21.48 25.06 5.89
C GLU A 171 20.49 26.07 6.51
N GLY A 172 20.00 25.81 7.72
CA GLY A 172 19.01 26.65 8.43
C GLY A 172 17.54 26.35 8.12
N VAL A 173 17.24 25.43 7.20
CA VAL A 173 15.86 25.03 6.87
C VAL A 173 15.52 23.71 7.58
N GLU A 174 14.34 23.64 8.21
CA GLU A 174 13.83 22.41 8.80
C GLU A 174 13.21 21.51 7.70
N TYR A 175 13.62 20.25 7.68
CA TYR A 175 13.12 19.21 6.79
C TYR A 175 12.47 18.08 7.59
N LEU A 176 11.42 17.51 7.02
CA LEU A 176 10.84 16.23 7.39
C LEU A 176 11.45 15.14 6.50
N GLU A 177 12.14 14.19 7.13
CA GLU A 177 12.67 13.01 6.48
C GLU A 177 11.66 11.86 6.64
N LEU A 178 10.86 11.64 5.59
CA LEU A 178 9.90 10.57 5.47
C LEU A 178 10.62 9.24 5.26
N LYS A 179 10.56 8.37 6.27
CA LYS A 179 11.17 7.04 6.25
C LYS A 179 10.25 6.02 5.60
N ASP A 180 10.85 4.90 5.22
CA ASP A 180 10.15 3.71 4.76
C ASP A 180 9.27 3.90 3.52
N TYR A 181 9.74 4.76 2.60
CA TYR A 181 9.32 4.76 1.20
C TYR A 181 10.31 3.90 0.40
N SER A 182 9.80 3.03 -0.47
CA SER A 182 10.66 2.11 -1.23
C SER A 182 11.53 2.90 -2.20
N GLN A 183 12.85 2.76 -2.12
CA GLN A 183 13.76 3.42 -3.07
C GLN A 183 13.94 2.56 -4.32
N VAL A 184 13.89 3.21 -5.49
CA VAL A 184 14.33 2.64 -6.75
C VAL A 184 15.61 3.36 -7.15
N ASN A 185 16.73 2.68 -6.96
CA ASN A 185 18.04 3.21 -7.29
C ASN A 185 18.83 2.21 -8.15
N PRO A 186 19.11 2.54 -9.43
CA PRO A 186 19.91 1.67 -10.28
C PRO A 186 21.37 1.54 -9.83
N LEU A 187 21.85 2.39 -8.91
CA LEU A 187 23.23 2.38 -8.41
C LEU A 187 23.42 1.61 -7.10
N GLY A 188 22.38 0.97 -6.54
CA GLY A 188 22.50 0.14 -5.35
C GLY A 188 22.97 0.85 -4.07
N ARG A 189 22.86 2.19 -3.99
CA ARG A 189 23.15 2.92 -2.74
C ARG A 189 22.08 2.61 -1.69
N GLY A 190 22.46 2.67 -0.42
CA GLY A 190 21.57 2.43 0.70
C GLY A 190 20.37 3.39 0.75
N PRO A 191 19.32 3.03 1.51
CA PRO A 191 18.06 3.77 1.54
C PRO A 191 18.26 5.18 2.10
N GLU A 192 18.01 6.20 1.26
CA GLU A 192 17.86 7.58 1.72
C GLU A 192 16.38 7.92 1.93
N PRO A 193 16.03 8.66 2.99
CA PRO A 193 14.64 9.08 3.22
C PRO A 193 14.21 10.14 2.20
N LEU A 194 12.92 10.16 1.89
CA LEU A 194 12.31 11.25 1.11
C LEU A 194 12.28 12.51 1.99
N ARG A 195 12.88 13.60 1.53
CA ARG A 195 13.00 14.85 2.32
C ARG A 195 12.03 15.91 1.82
N LEU A 196 11.25 16.49 2.72
CA LEU A 196 10.34 17.60 2.43
C LEU A 196 10.62 18.78 3.38
N PRO A 197 10.71 20.03 2.92
CA PRO A 197 10.75 21.18 3.82
C PRO A 197 9.55 21.16 4.78
N ALA A 198 9.77 21.38 6.08
CA ALA A 198 8.70 21.33 7.07
C ALA A 198 7.61 22.38 6.80
N ALA A 199 7.98 23.53 6.23
CA ALA A 199 7.05 24.59 5.89
C ALA A 199 6.18 24.30 4.65
N LEU A 200 6.55 23.32 3.82
CA LEU A 200 5.75 22.85 2.69
C LEU A 200 4.50 22.09 3.13
N VAL A 201 4.49 21.61 4.37
CA VAL A 201 3.47 20.71 4.88
C VAL A 201 2.80 21.26 6.13
N GLU A 202 1.53 20.94 6.31
CA GLU A 202 0.76 21.37 7.47
C GLU A 202 0.04 20.19 8.13
N PRO A 203 -0.03 20.13 9.47
CA PRO A 203 -0.84 19.12 10.14
C PRO A 203 -2.32 19.47 9.95
N VAL A 204 -3.11 18.51 9.45
CA VAL A 204 -4.56 18.70 9.21
C VAL A 204 -5.43 17.87 10.16
N ALA A 205 -4.89 16.79 10.73
CA ALA A 205 -5.55 16.00 11.76
C ALA A 205 -4.52 15.34 12.68
N ARG A 206 -4.91 15.10 13.93
CA ARG A 206 -4.12 14.33 14.90
C ARG A 206 -5.03 13.36 15.64
N PHE A 207 -4.60 12.11 15.70
CA PHE A 207 -5.28 11.04 16.42
C PHE A 207 -4.25 10.32 17.29
N ASP A 208 -4.14 10.75 18.55
CA ASP A 208 -3.16 10.24 19.51
C ASP A 208 -1.73 10.33 18.95
N ASN A 209 -1.18 9.18 18.57
CA ASN A 209 0.18 9.03 18.07
C ASN A 209 0.29 9.09 16.54
N LEU A 210 -0.82 9.40 15.85
CA LEU A 210 -0.92 9.56 14.41
C LEU A 210 -1.14 11.04 14.05
N VAL A 211 -0.39 11.54 13.09
CA VAL A 211 -0.55 12.91 12.55
C VAL A 211 -0.75 12.80 11.05
N ILE A 212 -1.83 13.37 10.54
CA ILE A 212 -2.05 13.50 9.11
C ILE A 212 -1.54 14.87 8.70
N ARG A 213 -0.60 14.87 7.75
CA ARG A 213 -0.04 16.08 7.16
C ARG A 213 -0.50 16.21 5.72
N ARG A 214 -0.64 17.45 5.27
CA ARG A 214 -1.01 17.79 3.90
C ARG A 214 0.09 18.66 3.30
N ILE A 215 0.43 18.42 2.03
CA ILE A 215 1.22 19.35 1.23
C ILE A 215 0.33 20.55 0.89
N LYS A 216 0.82 21.74 1.19
CA LYS A 216 0.13 23.00 0.92
C LYS A 216 -0.20 23.13 -0.57
N PRO A 217 -1.49 23.27 -0.97
CA PRO A 217 -1.91 23.14 -2.37
C PRO A 217 -1.25 24.11 -3.34
N GLN A 218 -0.91 25.33 -2.90
CA GLN A 218 -0.29 26.35 -3.74
C GLN A 218 1.09 25.94 -4.29
N HIS A 219 1.75 24.96 -3.67
CA HIS A 219 3.05 24.45 -4.09
C HIS A 219 2.93 23.32 -5.12
N ILE A 220 1.73 22.81 -5.38
CA ILE A 220 1.49 21.68 -6.29
C ILE A 220 1.09 22.22 -7.66
N LYS A 221 1.90 21.93 -8.69
CA LYS A 221 1.65 22.36 -10.07
C LYS A 221 1.64 21.16 -11.01
N LYS A 222 0.67 21.09 -11.92
CA LYS A 222 0.66 20.05 -12.95
C LYS A 222 1.83 20.26 -13.90
N ALA A 223 2.64 19.22 -14.07
CA ALA A 223 3.86 19.27 -14.87
C ALA A 223 3.65 18.63 -16.24
N TYR A 224 2.97 17.49 -16.32
CA TYR A 224 2.77 16.74 -17.57
C TYR A 224 1.63 15.75 -17.47
N SER A 225 1.01 15.40 -18.60
CA SER A 225 -0.01 14.36 -18.69
C SER A 225 -0.03 13.81 -20.10
N LEU A 226 0.08 12.49 -20.25
CA LEU A 226 -0.13 11.80 -21.51
C LEU A 226 -1.65 11.63 -21.75
N LYS A 227 -2.30 12.58 -22.43
CA LYS A 227 -3.75 12.54 -22.71
C LYS A 227 -4.07 12.25 -24.18
N THR A 228 -3.17 12.64 -25.08
CA THR A 228 -3.32 12.53 -26.52
C THR A 228 -2.07 11.87 -27.12
N PRO A 229 -2.16 11.27 -28.31
CA PRO A 229 -0.99 10.75 -29.01
C PRO A 229 0.14 11.78 -29.20
N GLY A 230 -0.20 13.06 -29.43
CA GLY A 230 0.79 14.13 -29.59
C GLY A 230 1.63 14.39 -28.35
N ASP A 231 1.14 14.06 -27.15
CA ASP A 231 1.89 14.20 -25.91
C ASP A 231 3.11 13.25 -25.85
N MET A 232 3.17 12.23 -26.72
CA MET A 232 4.34 11.37 -26.89
C MET A 232 5.52 12.06 -27.56
N ASP A 233 5.30 13.21 -28.22
CA ASP A 233 6.39 13.97 -28.83
C ASP A 233 7.43 14.42 -27.80
N ARG A 234 7.06 14.45 -26.51
CA ARG A 234 7.98 14.69 -25.39
C ARG A 234 8.99 13.56 -25.18
N TRP A 235 8.71 12.32 -25.58
CA TRP A 235 9.52 11.16 -25.20
C TRP A 235 10.40 10.69 -26.35
N LEU A 236 11.67 10.38 -26.03
CA LEU A 236 12.53 9.51 -26.81
C LEU A 236 12.32 8.09 -26.31
N ILE A 237 12.10 7.17 -27.23
CA ILE A 237 11.91 5.76 -26.94
C ILE A 237 13.19 5.04 -27.36
N SER A 238 13.68 4.13 -26.51
CA SER A 238 14.77 3.22 -26.87
C SER A 238 14.50 2.54 -28.21
N ALA A 239 15.47 2.61 -29.13
CA ALA A 239 15.35 1.97 -30.44
C ALA A 239 15.31 0.43 -30.35
N GLU A 240 15.73 -0.15 -29.23
CA GLU A 240 15.83 -1.59 -29.02
C GLU A 240 14.47 -2.26 -28.76
N SER A 241 13.40 -1.48 -28.56
CA SER A 241 12.06 -2.02 -28.30
C SER A 241 11.01 -1.29 -29.13
N PRO A 242 10.43 -1.96 -30.14
CA PRO A 242 9.32 -1.39 -30.90
C PRO A 242 8.18 -1.03 -29.95
N ALA A 243 7.74 0.22 -30.02
CA ALA A 243 6.64 0.73 -29.22
C ALA A 243 5.64 1.46 -30.11
N HIS A 244 4.36 1.29 -29.82
CA HIS A 244 3.28 1.96 -30.55
C HIS A 244 2.19 2.42 -29.59
N LEU A 245 1.41 3.39 -30.05
CA LEU A 245 0.29 3.91 -29.31
C LEU A 245 -0.98 3.14 -29.64
N GLU A 246 -1.63 2.66 -28.60
CA GLU A 246 -2.97 2.09 -28.63
C GLU A 246 -3.95 3.02 -27.91
N SER A 247 -5.24 2.79 -28.09
CA SER A 247 -6.29 3.50 -27.36
C SER A 247 -6.95 2.57 -26.35
N PHE A 248 -7.00 3.00 -25.10
CA PHE A 248 -7.69 2.30 -24.02
C PHE A 248 -8.88 3.12 -23.52
N ARG A 249 -10.06 2.51 -23.45
CA ARG A 249 -11.26 3.18 -22.94
C ARG A 249 -11.33 3.06 -21.42
N THR A 250 -11.29 4.21 -20.76
CA THR A 250 -11.58 4.36 -19.32
C THR A 250 -13.00 4.89 -19.13
N ALA A 251 -13.45 4.97 -17.88
CA ALA A 251 -14.70 5.66 -17.54
C ALA A 251 -14.67 7.17 -17.90
N SER A 252 -13.47 7.76 -17.96
CA SER A 252 -13.26 9.17 -18.32
C SER A 252 -13.14 9.44 -19.83
N GLY A 253 -13.04 8.37 -20.64
CA GLY A 253 -12.84 8.48 -22.09
C GLY A 253 -11.67 7.64 -22.59
N ALA A 254 -11.35 7.80 -23.88
CA ALA A 254 -10.21 7.12 -24.51
C ALA A 254 -8.90 7.78 -24.06
N GLN A 255 -7.94 6.96 -23.64
CA GLN A 255 -6.60 7.37 -23.26
C GLN A 255 -5.54 6.64 -24.10
N PRO A 256 -4.40 7.29 -24.39
CA PRO A 256 -3.26 6.64 -25.03
C PRO A 256 -2.62 5.60 -24.10
N VAL A 257 -2.28 4.47 -24.70
CA VAL A 257 -1.49 3.40 -24.09
C VAL A 257 -0.24 3.20 -24.93
N LEU A 258 0.91 3.22 -24.29
CA LEU A 258 2.16 2.84 -24.92
C LEU A 258 2.36 1.33 -24.78
N ALA A 259 2.13 0.59 -25.85
CA ALA A 259 2.38 -0.84 -25.94
C ALA A 259 3.80 -1.08 -26.48
N PHE A 260 4.48 -2.10 -25.98
CA PHE A 260 5.86 -2.45 -26.37
C PHE A 260 6.13 -3.94 -26.12
N ASN A 261 7.17 -4.49 -26.75
CA ASN A 261 7.66 -5.83 -26.47
C ASN A 261 8.99 -5.75 -25.72
N GLY A 262 9.17 -6.59 -24.70
CA GLY A 262 10.39 -6.62 -23.89
C GLY A 262 10.53 -5.40 -22.97
N SER A 263 11.74 -4.88 -22.80
CA SER A 263 12.03 -3.79 -21.87
C SER A 263 12.12 -2.43 -22.59
N ILE A 264 11.42 -1.42 -22.10
CA ILE A 264 11.42 -0.07 -22.69
C ILE A 264 12.04 0.96 -21.75
N VAL A 265 12.76 1.91 -22.35
CA VAL A 265 13.20 3.14 -21.68
C VAL A 265 12.63 4.33 -22.44
N LEU A 266 11.89 5.17 -21.72
CA LEU A 266 11.44 6.48 -22.17
C LEU A 266 12.35 7.52 -21.55
N LEU A 267 12.99 8.33 -22.37
CA LEU A 267 13.76 9.49 -21.93
C LEU A 267 13.02 10.73 -22.39
N SER A 268 12.69 11.64 -21.49
CA SER A 268 12.10 12.90 -21.92
C SER A 268 13.11 13.63 -22.83
N LYS A 269 12.70 14.00 -24.05
CA LYS A 269 13.34 15.05 -24.83
C LYS A 269 13.40 16.25 -23.90
N LEU A 270 14.60 16.56 -23.40
CA LEU A 270 14.86 17.69 -22.50
C LEU A 270 14.00 18.87 -22.97
N PRO A 271 13.16 19.48 -22.11
CA PRO A 271 13.71 20.61 -21.33
C PRO A 271 12.94 20.93 -20.03
N ARG A 272 13.63 21.53 -19.07
CA ARG A 272 13.04 22.50 -18.12
C ARG A 272 14.19 23.17 -17.39
N GLU A 273 14.29 24.49 -17.50
CA GLU A 273 15.08 25.26 -16.56
C GLU A 273 14.63 24.83 -15.18
N ALA A 274 15.54 24.19 -14.42
CA ALA A 274 15.35 24.13 -12.99
C ALA A 274 15.17 25.59 -12.57
N GLU A 275 14.11 25.88 -11.81
CA GLU A 275 14.20 27.03 -10.92
C GLU A 275 15.39 26.67 -10.02
N LYS A 276 16.57 27.22 -10.37
CA LYS A 276 17.85 26.88 -9.72
C LYS A 276 17.84 27.26 -8.22
N ASP A 277 16.84 28.03 -7.82
CA ASP A 277 16.70 28.62 -6.50
C ASP A 277 15.45 28.06 -5.81
N GLY A 278 15.62 27.02 -4.98
CA GLY A 278 14.56 26.49 -4.13
C GLY A 278 14.53 24.97 -3.96
N PHE A 279 13.40 24.47 -3.46
CA PHE A 279 13.06 23.06 -3.34
C PHE A 279 12.15 22.63 -4.49
N ASP A 280 12.42 21.46 -5.08
CA ASP A 280 11.64 20.91 -6.20
C ASP A 280 11.56 19.39 -6.11
N LEU A 281 10.34 18.85 -6.22
CA LEU A 281 10.08 17.43 -6.17
C LEU A 281 8.99 17.04 -7.17
N ASN A 282 9.25 16.05 -8.00
CA ASN A 282 8.23 15.45 -8.85
C ASN A 282 7.39 14.42 -8.10
N VAL A 283 6.10 14.41 -8.38
CA VAL A 283 5.15 13.32 -8.05
C VAL A 283 4.63 12.77 -9.37
N ASN A 284 5.07 11.57 -9.70
CA ASN A 284 4.78 10.92 -10.96
C ASN A 284 3.82 9.76 -10.72
N PHE A 285 2.86 9.62 -11.62
CA PHE A 285 1.88 8.56 -11.67
C PHE A 285 2.06 7.84 -13.00
N LEU A 286 1.96 6.52 -12.95
CA LEU A 286 1.85 5.68 -14.14
C LEU A 286 1.02 4.46 -13.81
N THR A 287 0.45 3.84 -14.84
CA THR A 287 -0.21 2.55 -14.71
C THR A 287 0.41 1.58 -15.69
N ALA A 288 0.92 0.47 -15.18
CA ALA A 288 1.53 -0.59 -15.99
C ALA A 288 0.57 -1.76 -16.16
N ARG A 289 0.59 -2.39 -17.34
CA ARG A 289 -0.13 -3.65 -17.54
C ARG A 289 0.62 -4.78 -16.83
N THR A 290 -0.10 -5.72 -16.24
CA THR A 290 0.51 -6.77 -15.44
C THR A 290 0.92 -7.97 -16.29
N GLN A 291 2.21 -8.26 -16.26
CA GLN A 291 2.72 -9.64 -16.34
C GLN A 291 3.60 -9.89 -15.10
N GLU A 292 3.82 -11.15 -14.76
CA GLU A 292 4.51 -11.58 -13.52
C GLU A 292 5.90 -10.94 -13.34
N ASP A 293 6.48 -10.47 -14.45
CA ASP A 293 7.87 -10.04 -14.54
C ASP A 293 8.05 -8.57 -14.95
N GLN A 294 6.97 -7.77 -14.99
CA GLN A 294 7.08 -6.35 -15.35
C GLN A 294 7.38 -5.47 -14.13
N ALA A 295 8.61 -4.96 -14.02
CA ALA A 295 9.01 -3.94 -13.06
C ALA A 295 9.01 -2.56 -13.74
N VAL A 296 8.44 -1.55 -13.09
CA VAL A 296 8.44 -0.17 -13.61
C VAL A 296 9.06 0.77 -12.61
N ALA A 297 9.87 1.70 -13.13
CA ALA A 297 10.52 2.77 -12.39
C ALA A 297 10.29 4.10 -13.10
N TYR A 298 10.08 5.16 -12.31
CA TYR A 298 10.15 6.54 -12.78
C TYR A 298 11.36 7.21 -12.14
N LEU A 299 12.42 7.33 -12.91
CA LEU A 299 13.71 7.85 -12.47
C LEU A 299 13.90 9.28 -12.97
N ASN A 300 14.85 9.98 -12.35
CA ASN A 300 15.43 11.18 -12.94
C ASN A 300 16.86 10.85 -13.39
N GLY A 301 17.36 11.52 -14.42
CA GLY A 301 18.72 11.32 -14.90
C GLY A 301 19.35 12.61 -15.41
N VAL A 302 20.65 12.78 -15.19
CA VAL A 302 21.42 13.92 -15.69
C VAL A 302 22.22 13.45 -16.90
N VAL A 303 22.13 14.19 -18.01
CA VAL A 303 23.00 13.94 -19.17
C VAL A 303 24.39 14.47 -18.84
N ARG A 304 25.38 13.59 -18.74
CA ARG A 304 26.80 13.93 -18.58
C ARG A 304 27.58 13.28 -19.71
N GLU A 305 28.31 14.08 -20.48
CA GLU A 305 29.19 13.59 -21.56
C GLU A 305 28.46 12.67 -22.56
N GLY A 306 27.19 12.98 -22.87
CA GLY A 306 26.35 12.19 -23.77
C GLY A 306 25.70 10.95 -23.15
N ASN A 307 25.99 10.62 -21.90
CA ASN A 307 25.40 9.50 -21.15
C ASN A 307 24.38 9.98 -20.12
N VAL A 308 23.33 9.20 -19.88
CA VAL A 308 22.36 9.48 -18.81
C VAL A 308 22.84 8.83 -17.51
N VAL A 309 23.14 9.65 -16.50
CA VAL A 309 23.45 9.20 -15.14
C VAL A 309 22.18 9.28 -14.31
N PHE A 310 21.69 8.14 -13.83
CA PHE A 310 20.43 8.07 -13.07
C PHE A 310 20.59 8.50 -11.61
N ASN A 311 19.56 9.19 -11.11
CA ASN A 311 19.33 9.49 -9.72
C ASN A 311 18.28 8.53 -9.13
N ALA A 312 18.34 8.36 -7.82
CA ALA A 312 17.34 7.57 -7.12
C ALA A 312 15.95 8.23 -7.21
N SER A 313 14.91 7.40 -7.27
CA SER A 313 13.52 7.78 -7.06
C SER A 313 12.94 7.00 -5.88
N TRP A 314 11.87 7.50 -5.30
CA TRP A 314 11.14 6.81 -4.24
C TRP A 314 9.79 6.35 -4.78
N MET A 315 9.56 5.06 -4.83
CA MET A 315 8.24 4.50 -5.09
C MET A 315 7.43 4.59 -3.80
N ALA A 316 6.28 5.26 -3.85
CA ALA A 316 5.30 5.18 -2.78
C ALA A 316 5.00 3.70 -2.52
N ASN A 317 4.92 3.30 -1.26
CA ASN A 317 4.78 1.90 -0.88
C ASN A 317 3.71 1.21 -1.76
N ALA A 318 4.15 0.25 -2.59
CA ALA A 318 3.28 -0.48 -3.49
C ALA A 318 2.13 -1.16 -2.74
N TRP A 319 2.31 -1.44 -1.44
CA TRP A 319 1.31 -2.05 -0.59
C TRP A 319 0.21 -1.09 -0.10
N THR A 320 0.42 0.22 -0.19
CA THR A 320 -0.66 1.21 -0.02
C THR A 320 -1.65 1.14 -1.18
N LEU A 321 -1.18 0.70 -2.37
CA LEU A 321 -1.99 0.56 -3.57
C LEU A 321 -2.45 -0.89 -3.79
N ASP A 322 -1.64 -1.89 -3.42
CA ASP A 322 -1.87 -3.32 -3.71
C ASP A 322 -1.59 -4.29 -2.56
N HIS A 323 -1.97 -5.57 -2.72
CA HIS A 323 -1.74 -6.60 -1.70
C HIS A 323 -0.24 -6.82 -1.44
N PRO A 324 0.20 -7.03 -0.19
CA PRO A 324 1.58 -7.42 0.12
C PRO A 324 2.05 -8.75 -0.51
N TYR A 325 1.14 -9.54 -1.07
CA TYR A 325 1.45 -10.80 -1.78
C TYR A 325 1.35 -10.63 -3.30
N GLY A 326 1.35 -9.38 -3.78
CA GLY A 326 1.33 -9.03 -5.19
C GLY A 326 -0.09 -8.84 -5.76
N GLY A 327 -0.20 -8.01 -6.80
CA GLY A 327 -1.46 -7.73 -7.48
C GLY A 327 -2.06 -8.91 -8.27
N ASN A 328 -1.35 -10.04 -8.37
CA ASN A 328 -1.79 -11.25 -9.08
C ASN A 328 -2.95 -11.96 -8.37
N ILE A 329 -3.06 -11.83 -7.04
CA ILE A 329 -4.13 -12.46 -6.26
C ILE A 329 -5.50 -12.03 -6.75
N PHE A 330 -5.61 -10.80 -7.22
CA PHE A 330 -6.86 -10.23 -7.70
C PHE A 330 -6.99 -10.26 -9.24
N ARG A 331 -6.05 -10.91 -9.96
CA ARG A 331 -6.02 -10.99 -11.44
C ARG A 331 -6.29 -9.64 -12.12
N ARG A 332 -5.68 -8.58 -11.61
CA ARG A 332 -5.89 -7.22 -12.12
C ARG A 332 -4.94 -6.95 -13.27
N GLU A 333 -5.47 -6.47 -14.39
CA GLU A 333 -4.71 -6.19 -15.60
C GLU A 333 -3.84 -4.93 -15.51
N TRP A 334 -4.25 -3.92 -14.73
CA TRP A 334 -3.58 -2.63 -14.64
C TRP A 334 -3.16 -2.30 -13.20
N ARG A 335 -1.89 -1.91 -13.01
CA ARG A 335 -1.31 -1.55 -11.71
C ARG A 335 -0.82 -0.10 -11.70
N PRO A 336 -1.48 0.78 -10.93
CA PRO A 336 -0.97 2.12 -10.73
C PRO A 336 0.25 2.10 -9.80
N ALA A 337 1.19 2.99 -10.06
CA ALA A 337 2.35 3.25 -9.23
C ALA A 337 2.56 4.76 -9.10
N ILE A 338 3.10 5.17 -7.94
CA ILE A 338 3.40 6.57 -7.63
C ILE A 338 4.89 6.65 -7.30
N PHE A 339 5.57 7.61 -7.90
CA PHE A 339 7.00 7.85 -7.70
C PHE A 339 7.25 9.30 -7.30
N PHE A 340 8.17 9.49 -6.37
CA PHE A 340 8.77 10.77 -6.04
C PHE A 340 10.17 10.82 -6.63
N SER A 341 10.56 11.94 -7.23
CA SER A 341 11.91 12.08 -7.78
C SER A 341 12.40 13.53 -7.71
N ASP A 342 13.66 13.71 -7.31
CA ASP A 342 14.29 15.03 -7.10
C ASP A 342 14.80 15.64 -8.42
N ILE A 343 14.50 16.92 -8.68
CA ILE A 343 14.81 17.61 -9.93
C ILE A 343 16.16 18.35 -9.83
N GLY A 344 17.25 17.60 -9.82
CA GLY A 344 18.56 18.19 -10.13
C GLY A 344 18.72 18.38 -11.64
N SER A 345 18.24 19.49 -12.23
CA SER A 345 18.40 19.86 -13.66
C SER A 345 18.48 18.65 -14.63
N SER A 346 17.50 17.76 -14.55
CA SER A 346 17.57 16.37 -15.04
C SER A 346 16.46 16.04 -16.05
N SER A 347 16.76 15.14 -16.98
CA SER A 347 15.77 14.45 -17.81
C SER A 347 14.91 13.50 -16.97
N GLU A 348 13.62 13.39 -17.27
CA GLU A 348 12.75 12.35 -16.73
C GLU A 348 13.00 11.04 -17.49
N VAL A 349 13.05 9.93 -16.77
CA VAL A 349 13.26 8.60 -17.32
C VAL A 349 12.17 7.67 -16.81
N VAL A 350 11.46 7.00 -17.72
CA VAL A 350 10.56 5.89 -17.37
C VAL A 350 11.21 4.61 -17.86
N GLN A 351 11.47 3.68 -16.96
CA GLN A 351 11.98 2.36 -17.30
C GLN A 351 10.91 1.33 -16.97
N ALA A 352 10.51 0.53 -17.96
CA ALA A 352 9.73 -0.67 -17.71
C ALA A 352 10.57 -1.86 -18.16
N HIS A 353 11.00 -2.65 -17.19
CA HIS A 353 11.77 -3.87 -17.38
C HIS A 353 10.83 -5.08 -17.42
N GLN A 354 11.13 -6.02 -18.30
CA GLN A 354 10.52 -7.34 -18.35
C GLN A 354 11.64 -8.39 -18.34
N ASP A 355 11.49 -9.41 -17.50
CA ASP A 355 12.46 -10.51 -17.46
C ASP A 355 12.41 -11.36 -18.74
N ASP A 356 11.25 -11.47 -19.38
CA ASP A 356 11.07 -12.06 -20.72
C ASP A 356 11.14 -10.98 -21.82
N PRO A 357 12.17 -10.99 -22.69
CA PRO A 357 12.29 -10.04 -23.80
C PRO A 357 11.17 -10.13 -24.84
N GLY A 358 10.45 -11.25 -24.92
CA GLY A 358 9.32 -11.45 -25.83
C GLY A 358 7.96 -11.04 -25.27
N ALA A 359 7.90 -10.73 -23.98
CA ALA A 359 6.65 -10.47 -23.29
C ALA A 359 6.07 -9.08 -23.66
N PRO A 360 4.75 -8.98 -23.91
CA PRO A 360 4.12 -7.72 -24.28
C PRO A 360 3.84 -6.85 -23.05
N GLY A 361 4.50 -5.71 -22.96
CA GLY A 361 4.31 -4.70 -21.94
C GLY A 361 3.37 -3.58 -22.38
N ALA A 362 2.80 -2.87 -21.41
CA ALA A 362 2.09 -1.63 -21.69
C ALA A 362 2.15 -0.64 -20.53
N LEU A 363 2.20 0.65 -20.87
CA LEU A 363 2.16 1.77 -19.94
C LEU A 363 1.04 2.72 -20.34
N ARG A 364 0.30 3.24 -19.35
CA ARG A 364 -0.68 4.30 -19.56
C ARG A 364 -0.63 5.30 -18.43
N GLY A 365 -1.25 6.45 -18.66
CA GLY A 365 -1.48 7.39 -17.57
C GLY A 365 -0.22 8.04 -17.01
N LEU A 366 0.79 8.25 -17.87
CA LEU A 366 2.01 8.98 -17.50
C LEU A 366 1.61 10.42 -17.15
N LEU A 367 1.68 10.73 -15.86
CA LEU A 367 1.20 12.00 -15.29
C LEU A 367 2.21 12.46 -14.26
N SER A 368 2.58 13.73 -14.29
CA SER A 368 3.57 14.31 -13.41
C SER A 368 3.08 15.63 -12.83
N TYR A 369 3.31 15.83 -11.55
CA TYR A 369 3.13 17.08 -10.82
C TYR A 369 4.45 17.49 -10.18
N ARG A 370 4.67 18.79 -10.08
CA ARG A 370 5.80 19.37 -9.36
C ARG A 370 5.33 19.95 -8.05
N ILE A 371 6.12 19.74 -7.02
CA ILE A 371 5.99 20.39 -5.73
C ILE A 371 7.18 21.33 -5.60
N THR A 372 6.93 22.64 -5.67
CA THR A 372 8.01 23.64 -5.63
C THR A 372 7.85 24.62 -4.49
N MET A 373 8.99 25.03 -3.91
CA MET A 373 9.06 26.09 -2.91
C MET A 373 10.29 26.93 -3.19
N THR A 374 10.11 28.25 -3.30
CA THR A 374 11.19 29.17 -3.65
C THR A 374 12.19 29.33 -2.50
N ASP A 375 13.40 29.75 -2.84
CA ASP A 375 14.45 30.09 -1.85
C ASP A 375 13.99 31.16 -0.84
N GLU A 376 13.19 32.13 -1.27
CA GLU A 376 12.62 33.16 -0.38
C GLU A 376 11.68 32.53 0.66
N GLU A 377 10.81 31.62 0.22
CA GLU A 377 9.88 30.91 1.09
C GLU A 377 10.61 29.97 2.05
N LEU A 378 11.69 29.32 1.61
CA LEU A 378 12.57 28.53 2.47
C LEU A 378 13.30 29.40 3.49
N ARG A 379 13.79 30.58 3.10
CA ARG A 379 14.50 31.49 4.02
C ARG A 379 13.59 32.13 5.06
N LYS A 380 12.32 32.38 4.75
CA LYS A 380 11.32 32.80 5.77
C LYS A 380 11.19 31.80 6.94
N THR A 381 11.63 30.55 6.76
CA THR A 381 11.67 29.56 7.85
C THR A 381 12.93 29.66 8.72
N LYS A 382 14.01 30.31 8.25
CA LYS A 382 15.27 30.50 8.99
C LYS A 382 15.11 31.50 10.13
N ASP A 383 14.34 32.56 9.91
CA ASP A 383 14.28 33.71 10.80
C ASP A 383 13.16 33.63 11.86
N GLY A 384 12.33 32.58 11.81
CA GLY A 384 11.15 32.43 12.67
C GLY A 384 10.04 33.46 12.36
N PRO A 385 8.79 33.21 12.79
CA PRO A 385 7.73 34.21 12.73
C PRO A 385 8.00 35.42 13.63
#